data_AF-A0A8H6ZI68-F1
#
_entry.id   AF-A0A8H6ZI68-F1
#
_cell.length_a   1.000
_cell.length_b   1.000
_cell.length_c   1.000
_cell.angle_alpha   90.00
_cell.angle_beta   90.00
_cell.angle_gamma   90.00
#
_symmetry.space_group_name_H-M   'P 1'
#
loop_
_entity.id
_entity.type
_entity.pdbx_description
1 polymer ?
#
loop_
_entity_poly.entity_id
_entity_poly.type
_entity_poly.pdbx_seq_one_letter_code
_entity_poly.pdbx_strand_id
1 'polypeptide(L)'
;MAMRGDGKGIEELQRATGTKDKVAQRWIDVLLKRADDLHRASPRHSKADIVSEIQTWFNQQPGEKLNPLLNITGLDPSQDTPVGLLHTILLGVMKYIWHFLNTSQWSETDRHLLAIWLQSRDISGLTVPPIRAGYMIQYKNNLIGKHFKTLIQVLIFHVHKICTPEQFTLVKAASDLGVRLWVPEIDDMDYYLEQLKIAVANLLDVFDTVDPLHILVKIKFHLLAHLPDDIRRFGPAIWFVTEIYEAYNGVF
;
A
#
# COMPACT_ATOMS: atom_id res chain seq x y z
N MET A 1 22.87 10.62 19.27
CA MET A 1 21.79 10.73 20.28
C MET A 1 21.71 9.48 21.13
N ALA A 2 21.66 8.27 20.54
CA ALA A 2 21.58 7.01 21.30
C ALA A 2 22.73 6.82 22.30
N MET A 3 23.97 7.07 21.89
CA MET A 3 25.15 6.99 22.77
C MET A 3 25.15 7.99 23.93
N ARG A 4 24.29 9.03 23.88
CA ARG A 4 24.10 10.00 24.96
C ARG A 4 22.94 9.63 25.89
N GLY A 5 22.27 8.49 25.66
CA GLY A 5 21.04 8.09 26.35
C GLY A 5 19.80 8.87 25.93
N ASP A 6 19.85 9.64 24.83
CA ASP A 6 18.74 10.47 24.39
C ASP A 6 17.74 9.69 23.54
N GLY A 7 16.94 8.83 24.19
CA GLY A 7 15.90 8.05 23.52
C GLY A 7 14.74 8.92 23.01
N LYS A 8 14.32 9.90 23.81
CA LYS A 8 13.20 10.78 23.47
C LYS A 8 13.47 11.61 22.22
N GLY A 9 14.66 12.20 22.10
CA GLY A 9 15.02 12.97 20.90
C GLY A 9 15.06 12.09 19.64
N ILE A 10 15.43 10.81 19.76
CA ILE A 10 15.38 9.88 18.63
C ILE A 10 13.94 9.62 18.21
N GLU A 11 13.05 9.36 19.16
CA GLU A 11 11.62 9.16 18.88
C GLU A 11 10.98 10.39 18.24
N GLU A 12 11.30 11.58 18.74
CA GLU A 12 10.83 12.86 18.18
C GLU A 12 11.32 13.04 16.72
N LEU A 13 12.58 12.75 16.43
CA LEU A 13 13.13 12.81 15.06
C LEU A 13 12.52 11.75 14.13
N GLN A 14 12.38 10.51 14.58
CA GLN A 14 11.75 9.43 13.80
C GLN A 14 10.29 9.78 13.47
N ARG A 15 9.57 10.37 14.43
CA ARG A 15 8.20 10.81 14.21
C ARG A 15 8.12 11.99 13.25
N ALA A 16 9.01 12.97 13.37
CA ALA A 16 9.02 14.15 12.51
C ALA A 16 9.37 13.81 11.04
N THR A 17 10.27 12.85 10.84
CA THR A 17 10.74 12.45 9.50
C THR A 17 9.99 11.26 8.91
N GLY A 18 9.22 10.52 9.73
CA GLY A 18 8.61 9.25 9.34
C GLY A 18 9.62 8.13 9.03
N THR A 19 10.91 8.36 9.24
CA THR A 19 11.98 7.45 8.81
C THR A 19 12.39 6.52 9.95
N LYS A 20 12.29 5.21 9.72
CA LYS A 20 12.73 4.19 10.69
C LYS A 20 13.38 3.00 9.99
N ASP A 21 14.70 2.88 10.15
CA ASP A 21 15.44 1.70 9.75
C ASP A 21 15.43 0.66 10.88
N LYS A 22 14.94 -0.55 10.60
CA LYS A 22 14.91 -1.66 11.56
C LYS A 22 16.32 -2.16 11.94
N VAL A 23 17.28 -2.08 11.02
CA VAL A 23 18.67 -2.47 11.29
C VAL A 23 19.28 -1.46 12.27
N ALA A 24 19.17 -0.17 11.97
CA ALA A 24 19.58 0.90 12.86
C ALA A 24 18.86 0.85 14.22
N GLN A 25 17.55 0.56 14.24
CA GLN A 25 16.76 0.55 15.47
C GLN A 25 17.30 -0.45 16.49
N ARG A 26 17.66 -1.66 16.04
CA ARG A 26 18.29 -2.65 16.93
C ARG A 26 19.55 -2.09 17.60
N TRP A 27 20.38 -1.39 16.83
CA TRP A 27 21.60 -0.78 17.38
C TRP A 27 21.28 0.40 18.31
N ILE A 28 20.30 1.22 17.96
CA ILE A 28 19.81 2.32 18.81
C ILE A 28 19.40 1.78 20.19
N ASP A 29 18.59 0.72 20.24
CA ASP A 29 18.11 0.14 21.49
C ASP A 29 19.26 -0.39 22.35
N VAL A 30 20.23 -1.06 21.72
CA VAL A 30 21.45 -1.56 22.39
C VAL A 30 22.31 -0.41 22.92
N LEU A 31 22.49 0.65 22.14
CA LEU A 31 23.29 1.81 22.51
C LEU A 31 22.66 2.60 23.65
N LEU A 32 21.32 2.76 23.64
CA LEU A 32 20.58 3.41 24.73
C LEU A 32 20.75 2.64 26.04
N LYS A 33 20.51 1.32 26.01
CA LYS A 33 20.70 0.47 27.20
C LYS A 33 22.13 0.57 27.74
N ARG A 34 23.13 0.56 26.86
CA ARG A 34 24.54 0.63 27.26
C ARG A 34 24.93 2.00 27.82
N ALA A 35 24.36 3.08 27.29
CA ALA A 35 24.51 4.42 27.86
C ALA A 35 23.93 4.48 29.28
N ASP A 36 22.74 3.93 29.50
CA ASP A 36 22.11 3.88 30.82
C ASP A 36 22.91 3.05 31.82
N ASP A 37 23.46 1.90 31.39
CA ASP A 37 24.29 1.03 32.22
C ASP A 37 25.60 1.73 32.65
N LEU A 38 26.28 2.40 31.71
CA LEU A 38 27.53 3.13 31.99
C LEU A 38 27.30 4.39 32.82
N HIS A 39 26.19 5.12 32.60
CA HIS A 39 25.80 6.26 33.43
C HIS A 39 25.58 5.84 34.89
N ARG A 40 24.96 4.66 35.11
CA ARG A 40 24.74 4.11 36.45
C ARG A 40 26.03 3.60 37.09
N ALA A 41 26.89 2.93 36.33
CA ALA A 41 28.12 2.34 36.83
C ALA A 41 29.22 3.38 37.12
N SER A 42 29.23 4.50 36.38
CA SER A 42 30.30 5.51 36.47
C SER A 42 29.77 6.95 36.57
N PRO A 43 29.24 7.38 37.73
CA PRO A 43 28.65 8.71 37.90
C PRO A 43 29.65 9.88 37.76
N ARG A 44 30.95 9.59 37.84
CA ARG A 44 32.04 10.59 37.79
C ARG A 44 32.63 10.79 36.40
N HIS A 45 32.32 9.91 35.43
CA HIS A 45 32.79 10.10 34.05
C HIS A 45 32.02 11.24 33.40
N SER A 46 32.72 12.01 32.56
CA SER A 46 32.05 13.03 31.76
C SER A 46 31.16 12.34 30.73
N LYS A 47 30.09 13.01 30.29
CA LYS A 47 29.24 12.50 29.19
C LYS A 47 30.07 12.24 27.91
N ALA A 48 31.16 12.97 27.70
CA ALA A 48 32.02 12.79 26.54
C ALA A 48 32.83 11.48 26.61
N ASP A 49 33.34 11.13 27.79
CA ASP A 49 34.10 9.90 28.00
C ASP A 49 33.22 8.67 27.76
N ILE A 50 31.99 8.69 28.29
CA ILE A 50 31.02 7.61 28.10
C ILE A 50 30.67 7.44 26.61
N VAL A 51 30.41 8.54 25.90
CA VAL A 51 30.13 8.49 24.46
C VAL A 51 31.33 7.91 23.69
N SER A 52 32.56 8.30 24.04
CA SER A 52 33.78 7.79 23.42
C SER A 52 33.96 6.28 23.62
N GLU A 53 33.71 5.79 24.83
CA GLU A 53 33.76 4.35 25.15
C GLU A 53 32.71 3.56 24.37
N ILE A 54 31.48 4.06 24.33
CA ILE A 54 30.38 3.43 23.59
C ILE A 54 30.67 3.42 22.09
N GLN A 55 31.17 4.53 21.53
CA GLN A 55 31.52 4.64 20.12
C GLN A 55 32.62 3.65 19.74
N THR A 56 33.67 3.55 20.56
CA THR A 56 34.79 2.62 20.34
C THR A 56 34.29 1.18 20.28
N TRP A 57 33.46 0.79 21.26
CA TRP A 57 32.85 -0.53 21.28
C TRP A 57 31.91 -0.77 20.08
N PHE A 58 31.09 0.22 19.73
CA PHE A 58 30.13 0.12 18.63
C PHE A 58 30.84 -0.14 17.28
N ASN A 59 31.96 0.55 17.05
CA ASN A 59 32.78 0.39 15.85
C ASN A 59 33.43 -1.00 15.76
N GLN A 60 33.65 -1.68 16.89
CA GLN A 60 34.20 -3.03 16.93
C GLN A 60 33.14 -4.12 16.71
N GLN A 61 31.85 -3.78 16.78
CA GLN A 61 30.80 -4.79 16.65
C GLN A 61 30.67 -5.25 15.20
N PRO A 62 30.52 -6.57 14.93
CA PRO A 62 30.28 -7.06 13.58
C PRO A 62 28.87 -6.72 13.09
N GLY A 63 28.66 -6.86 11.78
CA GLY A 63 27.37 -6.69 11.13
C GLY A 63 27.03 -5.24 10.79
N GLU A 64 26.13 -5.10 9.82
CA GLU A 64 25.68 -3.82 9.29
C GLU A 64 24.97 -2.98 10.35
N LYS A 65 25.28 -1.68 10.36
CA LYS A 65 24.74 -0.72 11.33
C LYS A 65 23.48 -0.03 10.84
N LEU A 66 23.31 -0.01 9.53
CA LEU A 66 22.20 0.56 8.80
C LEU A 66 21.73 -0.46 7.76
N ASN A 67 20.51 -0.28 7.25
CA ASN A 67 20.04 -1.04 6.11
C ASN A 67 20.98 -0.81 4.91
N PRO A 68 21.59 -1.88 4.34
CA PRO A 68 22.50 -1.76 3.21
C PRO A 68 21.91 -1.04 1.99
N LEU A 69 20.59 -1.09 1.83
CA LEU A 69 19.88 -0.39 0.75
C LEU A 69 20.09 1.13 0.80
N LEU A 70 20.34 1.70 1.98
CA LEU A 70 20.60 3.14 2.14
C LEU A 70 21.99 3.57 1.63
N ASN A 71 22.88 2.62 1.36
CA ASN A 71 24.24 2.89 0.87
C ASN A 71 24.39 2.59 -0.64
N ILE A 72 23.30 2.22 -1.32
CA ILE A 72 23.33 1.97 -2.76
C ILE A 72 23.30 3.31 -3.48
N THR A 73 24.36 3.61 -4.23
CA THR A 73 24.46 4.85 -5.00
C THR A 73 23.33 4.91 -6.03
N GLY A 74 22.54 5.99 -5.99
CA GLY A 74 21.43 6.22 -6.91
C GLY A 74 20.11 5.57 -6.52
N LEU A 75 20.03 4.90 -5.36
CA LEU A 75 18.77 4.39 -4.79
C LEU A 75 18.30 5.31 -3.65
N ASP A 76 17.13 5.88 -3.80
CA ASP A 76 16.34 6.49 -2.74
C ASP A 76 15.12 5.59 -2.45
N PRO A 77 15.16 4.77 -1.38
CA PRO A 77 14.04 3.89 -1.04
C PRO A 77 12.69 4.59 -0.85
N SER A 78 12.66 5.90 -0.58
CA SER A 78 11.41 6.64 -0.42
C SER A 78 10.77 7.00 -1.77
N GLN A 79 11.58 7.10 -2.83
CA GLN A 79 11.16 7.49 -4.17
C GLN A 79 11.21 6.32 -5.17
N ASP A 80 11.97 5.27 -4.87
CA ASP A 80 12.23 4.12 -5.75
C ASP A 80 11.40 2.88 -5.42
N THR A 81 10.44 3.00 -4.51
CA THR A 81 9.44 1.96 -4.21
C THR A 81 8.05 2.43 -4.65
N PRO A 82 7.75 2.39 -5.96
CA PRO A 82 6.51 2.93 -6.49
C PRO A 82 5.29 2.12 -6.03
N VAL A 83 4.12 2.75 -6.12
CA VAL A 83 2.84 2.21 -5.66
C VAL A 83 2.40 1.02 -6.54
N GLY A 84 2.51 -0.19 -5.99
CA GLY A 84 2.11 -1.41 -6.70
C GLY A 84 0.59 -1.57 -6.86
N LEU A 85 0.12 -1.75 -8.11
CA LEU A 85 -1.32 -1.88 -8.44
C LEU A 85 -2.01 -3.06 -7.75
N LEU A 86 -1.34 -4.21 -7.63
CA LEU A 86 -1.91 -5.38 -6.95
C LEU A 86 -2.26 -5.05 -5.50
N HIS A 87 -1.29 -4.51 -4.74
CA HIS A 87 -1.48 -4.28 -3.32
C HIS A 87 -2.35 -3.08 -3.04
N THR A 88 -2.20 -2.00 -3.81
CA THR A 88 -2.90 -0.73 -3.55
C THR A 88 -4.30 -0.71 -4.15
N ILE A 89 -4.45 -1.13 -5.40
CA ILE A 89 -5.75 -1.09 -6.09
C ILE A 89 -6.55 -2.36 -5.85
N LEU A 90 -6.01 -3.53 -6.21
CA LEU A 90 -6.79 -4.78 -6.19
C LEU A 90 -7.02 -5.31 -4.77
N LEU A 91 -5.95 -5.55 -4.02
CA LEU A 91 -5.98 -6.01 -2.62
C LEU A 91 -6.13 -4.86 -1.62
N GLY A 92 -6.28 -3.63 -2.11
CA GLY A 92 -6.56 -2.43 -1.33
C GLY A 92 -7.93 -1.90 -1.65
N VAL A 93 -8.00 -0.84 -2.47
CA VAL A 93 -9.22 -0.13 -2.84
C VAL A 93 -10.37 -1.10 -3.17
N MET A 94 -10.19 -1.95 -4.18
CA MET A 94 -11.26 -2.85 -4.66
C MET A 94 -11.65 -3.87 -3.60
N LYS A 95 -10.69 -4.39 -2.82
CA LYS A 95 -10.97 -5.26 -1.68
C LYS A 95 -11.78 -4.56 -0.58
N TYR A 96 -11.51 -3.28 -0.31
CA TYR A 96 -12.26 -2.50 0.69
C TYR A 96 -13.67 -2.20 0.20
N ILE A 97 -13.85 -1.77 -1.05
CA ILE A 97 -15.19 -1.61 -1.67
C ILE A 97 -15.97 -2.91 -1.59
N TRP A 98 -15.35 -4.02 -2.02
CA TRP A 98 -15.98 -5.33 -1.98
C TRP A 98 -16.38 -5.72 -0.57
N HIS A 99 -15.48 -5.55 0.41
CA HIS A 99 -15.77 -5.90 1.79
C HIS A 99 -16.93 -5.07 2.36
N PHE A 100 -16.94 -3.75 2.11
CA PHE A 100 -18.02 -2.85 2.51
C PHE A 100 -19.36 -3.30 1.93
N LEU A 101 -19.44 -3.48 0.61
CA LEU A 101 -20.67 -3.86 -0.08
C LEU A 101 -21.16 -5.25 0.33
N ASN A 102 -20.29 -6.25 0.28
CA ASN A 102 -20.65 -7.65 0.48
C ASN A 102 -20.93 -8.03 1.95
N THR A 103 -20.34 -7.30 2.91
CA THR A 103 -20.53 -7.57 4.35
C THR A 103 -21.70 -6.79 4.93
N SER A 104 -21.80 -5.50 4.58
CA SER A 104 -22.68 -4.57 5.29
C SER A 104 -23.91 -4.16 4.49
N GLN A 105 -23.90 -4.33 3.15
CA GLN A 105 -24.94 -3.78 2.27
C GLN A 105 -25.78 -4.85 1.58
N TRP A 106 -25.15 -5.92 1.09
CA TRP A 106 -25.84 -6.94 0.28
C TRP A 106 -26.41 -8.08 1.12
N SER A 107 -27.67 -8.39 0.88
CA SER A 107 -28.34 -9.57 1.41
C SER A 107 -27.79 -10.87 0.80
N GLU A 108 -28.22 -12.02 1.31
CA GLU A 108 -27.92 -13.31 0.66
C GLU A 108 -28.55 -13.42 -0.72
N THR A 109 -29.76 -12.87 -0.92
CA THR A 109 -30.44 -12.83 -2.22
C THR A 109 -29.66 -11.98 -3.22
N ASP A 110 -29.18 -10.81 -2.83
CA ASP A 110 -28.40 -9.92 -3.70
C ASP A 110 -27.10 -10.60 -4.15
N ARG A 111 -26.44 -11.32 -3.23
CA ARG A 111 -25.22 -12.08 -3.53
C ARG A 111 -25.48 -13.23 -4.50
N HIS A 112 -26.60 -13.94 -4.36
CA HIS A 112 -27.00 -14.96 -5.34
C HIS A 112 -27.31 -14.36 -6.71
N LEU A 113 -28.02 -13.24 -6.77
CA LEU A 113 -28.30 -12.52 -8.03
C LEU A 113 -26.99 -12.07 -8.69
N LEU A 114 -26.07 -11.49 -7.92
CA LEU A 114 -24.75 -11.11 -8.40
C LEU A 114 -23.99 -12.32 -8.96
N ALA A 115 -24.08 -13.48 -8.30
CA ALA A 115 -23.45 -14.71 -8.79
C ALA A 115 -23.98 -15.10 -10.17
N ILE A 116 -25.31 -15.08 -10.36
CA ILE A 116 -25.96 -15.41 -11.63
C ILE A 116 -25.49 -14.42 -12.70
N TRP A 117 -25.56 -13.12 -12.43
CA TRP A 117 -25.18 -12.09 -13.39
C TRP A 117 -23.71 -12.16 -13.79
N LEU A 118 -22.81 -12.34 -12.82
CA LEU A 118 -21.38 -12.53 -13.09
C LEU A 118 -21.12 -13.81 -13.90
N GLN A 119 -21.84 -14.89 -13.63
CA GLN A 119 -21.69 -16.16 -14.35
C GLN A 119 -22.20 -16.08 -15.79
N SER A 120 -23.24 -15.28 -16.03
CA SER A 120 -23.84 -15.03 -17.35
C SER A 120 -23.09 -13.99 -18.18
N ARG A 121 -22.07 -13.32 -17.63
CA ARG A 121 -21.36 -12.26 -18.32
C ARG A 121 -20.48 -12.84 -19.43
N ASP A 122 -20.67 -12.33 -20.64
CA ASP A 122 -19.70 -12.52 -21.71
C ASP A 122 -18.40 -11.79 -21.38
N ILE A 123 -17.30 -12.54 -21.38
CA ILE A 123 -15.95 -12.06 -21.11
C ILE A 123 -15.11 -11.91 -22.38
N SER A 124 -15.73 -12.05 -23.56
CA SER A 124 -15.08 -11.78 -24.83
C SER A 124 -14.47 -10.38 -24.83
N GLY A 125 -13.18 -10.29 -25.15
CA GLY A 125 -12.41 -9.05 -25.11
C GLY A 125 -11.81 -8.69 -23.75
N LEU A 126 -12.08 -9.44 -22.69
CA LEU A 126 -11.44 -9.27 -21.38
C LEU A 126 -10.27 -10.23 -21.21
N THR A 127 -9.13 -9.72 -20.73
CA THR A 127 -7.97 -10.55 -20.36
C THR A 127 -8.13 -11.10 -18.94
N VAL A 128 -9.16 -11.92 -18.72
CA VAL A 128 -9.49 -12.55 -17.42
C VAL A 128 -9.79 -14.04 -17.57
N PRO A 129 -9.51 -14.88 -16.56
CA PRO A 129 -9.95 -16.27 -16.58
C PRO A 129 -11.48 -16.37 -16.51
N PRO A 130 -12.06 -17.54 -16.84
CA PRO A 130 -13.49 -17.78 -16.66
C PRO A 130 -13.97 -17.40 -15.26
N ILE A 131 -15.04 -16.61 -15.20
CA ILE A 131 -15.60 -16.12 -13.93
C ILE A 131 -16.25 -17.31 -13.20
N ARG A 132 -15.63 -17.73 -12.09
CA ARG A 132 -16.20 -18.75 -11.19
C ARG A 132 -17.07 -18.05 -10.15
N ALA A 133 -18.22 -17.52 -10.57
CA ALA A 133 -19.02 -16.62 -9.74
C ALA A 133 -19.50 -17.29 -8.44
N GLY A 134 -19.96 -18.54 -8.52
CA GLY A 134 -20.35 -19.33 -7.33
C GLY A 134 -19.23 -19.45 -6.31
N TYR A 135 -18.00 -19.72 -6.76
CA TYR A 135 -16.82 -19.74 -5.89
C TYR A 135 -16.55 -18.35 -5.29
N MET A 136 -16.62 -17.29 -6.09
CA MET A 136 -16.37 -15.92 -5.61
C MET A 136 -17.36 -15.50 -4.53
N ILE A 137 -18.64 -15.90 -4.64
CA ILE A 137 -19.65 -15.61 -3.62
C ILE A 137 -19.50 -16.53 -2.40
N GLN A 138 -19.21 -17.82 -2.59
CA GLN A 138 -18.96 -18.76 -1.48
C GLN A 138 -17.76 -18.31 -0.63
N TYR A 139 -16.67 -17.91 -1.28
CA TYR A 139 -15.42 -17.48 -0.66
C TYR A 139 -15.24 -15.96 -0.70
N LYS A 140 -16.33 -15.20 -0.56
CA LYS A 140 -16.39 -13.73 -0.65
C LYS A 140 -15.37 -12.98 0.20
N ASN A 141 -14.88 -13.56 1.30
CA ASN A 141 -13.88 -12.94 2.18
C ASN A 141 -12.42 -13.35 1.86
N ASN A 142 -12.21 -14.34 0.99
CA ASN A 142 -10.92 -14.93 0.66
C ASN A 142 -10.56 -14.75 -0.83
N LEU A 143 -11.03 -13.66 -1.43
CA LEU A 143 -10.68 -13.33 -2.81
C LEU A 143 -9.23 -12.83 -2.91
N ILE A 144 -8.60 -13.13 -4.05
CA ILE A 144 -7.21 -12.78 -4.36
C ILE A 144 -7.15 -11.81 -5.55
N GLY A 145 -5.95 -11.33 -5.90
CA GLY A 145 -5.72 -10.32 -6.94
C GLY A 145 -6.49 -10.58 -8.24
N LYS A 146 -6.43 -11.80 -8.79
CA LYS A 146 -7.14 -12.15 -10.04
C LYS A 146 -8.66 -11.93 -9.97
N HIS A 147 -9.28 -12.22 -8.83
CA HIS A 147 -10.73 -12.03 -8.65
C HIS A 147 -11.06 -10.54 -8.59
N PHE A 148 -10.26 -9.74 -7.89
CA PHE A 148 -10.44 -8.29 -7.85
C PHE A 148 -10.14 -7.62 -9.19
N LYS A 149 -9.18 -8.14 -9.97
CA LYS A 149 -8.91 -7.70 -11.35
C LYS A 149 -10.11 -7.94 -12.26
N THR A 150 -10.81 -9.07 -12.10
CA THR A 150 -12.08 -9.30 -12.79
C THR A 150 -13.16 -8.33 -12.28
N LEU A 151 -13.33 -8.21 -10.97
CA LEU A 151 -14.37 -7.37 -10.37
C LEU A 151 -14.24 -5.89 -10.77
N ILE A 152 -13.06 -5.29 -10.74
CA ILE A 152 -12.89 -3.88 -11.11
C ILE A 152 -13.25 -3.60 -12.57
N GLN A 153 -13.17 -4.61 -13.46
CA GLN A 153 -13.55 -4.48 -14.87
C GLN A 153 -15.05 -4.66 -15.10
N VAL A 154 -15.72 -5.51 -14.31
CA VAL A 154 -17.09 -5.95 -14.65
C VAL A 154 -18.15 -5.55 -13.62
N LEU A 155 -17.78 -5.25 -12.38
CA LEU A 155 -18.73 -5.12 -11.28
C LEU A 155 -19.77 -4.02 -11.52
N ILE A 156 -19.34 -2.89 -12.09
CA ILE A 156 -20.23 -1.75 -12.40
C ILE A 156 -21.47 -2.15 -13.22
N PHE A 157 -21.35 -3.13 -14.12
CA PHE A 157 -22.46 -3.59 -14.96
C PHE A 157 -23.47 -4.48 -14.24
N HIS A 158 -23.12 -4.98 -13.05
CA HIS A 158 -23.90 -6.00 -12.33
C HIS A 158 -24.44 -5.51 -11.00
N VAL A 159 -24.11 -4.30 -10.54
CA VAL A 159 -24.52 -3.82 -9.21
C VAL A 159 -25.66 -2.82 -9.21
N HIS A 160 -26.10 -2.32 -10.37
CA HIS A 160 -27.12 -1.25 -10.46
C HIS A 160 -28.45 -1.58 -9.76
N LYS A 161 -28.84 -2.86 -9.66
CA LYS A 161 -30.11 -3.27 -9.04
C LYS A 161 -29.99 -3.64 -7.55
N ILE A 162 -28.76 -3.68 -7.02
CA ILE A 162 -28.47 -4.15 -5.65
C ILE A 162 -27.66 -3.12 -4.84
N CYS A 163 -27.50 -1.90 -5.36
CA CYS A 163 -26.76 -0.81 -4.72
C CYS A 163 -27.59 0.47 -4.69
N THR A 164 -27.32 1.32 -3.69
CA THR A 164 -27.79 2.71 -3.69
C THR A 164 -27.05 3.55 -4.75
N PRO A 165 -27.56 4.75 -5.12
CA PRO A 165 -26.87 5.64 -6.05
C PRO A 165 -25.42 5.98 -5.63
N GLU A 166 -25.18 6.16 -4.34
CA GLU A 166 -23.86 6.49 -3.77
C GLU A 166 -22.91 5.29 -3.91
N GLN A 167 -23.39 4.09 -3.58
CA GLN A 167 -22.63 2.84 -3.74
C GLN A 167 -22.31 2.55 -5.20
N PHE A 168 -23.26 2.80 -6.11
CA PHE A 168 -23.02 2.68 -7.53
C PHE A 168 -21.95 3.67 -8.01
N THR A 169 -22.01 4.91 -7.52
CA THR A 169 -21.02 5.95 -7.81
C THR A 169 -19.62 5.55 -7.31
N LEU A 170 -19.53 4.91 -6.15
CA LEU A 170 -18.28 4.36 -5.61
C LEU A 170 -17.67 3.30 -6.53
N VAL A 171 -18.48 2.31 -6.95
CA VAL A 171 -18.04 1.26 -7.87
C VAL A 171 -17.64 1.86 -9.23
N LYS A 172 -18.38 2.88 -9.70
CA LYS A 172 -18.06 3.60 -10.93
C LYS A 172 -16.71 4.32 -10.84
N ALA A 173 -16.47 5.07 -9.78
CA ALA A 173 -15.20 5.79 -9.58
C ALA A 173 -14.00 4.83 -9.52
N ALA A 174 -14.16 3.69 -8.84
CA ALA A 174 -13.11 2.68 -8.79
C ALA A 174 -12.86 2.02 -10.15
N SER A 175 -13.93 1.77 -10.93
CA SER A 175 -13.82 1.22 -12.28
C SER A 175 -13.15 2.21 -13.24
N ASP A 176 -13.50 3.50 -13.18
CA ASP A 176 -12.87 4.56 -13.98
C ASP A 176 -11.36 4.68 -13.66
N LEU A 177 -10.99 4.68 -12.38
CA LEU A 177 -9.59 4.65 -11.98
C LEU A 177 -8.88 3.39 -12.50
N GLY A 178 -9.52 2.21 -12.40
CA GLY A 178 -8.97 0.97 -12.94
C GLY A 178 -8.66 1.03 -14.44
N VAL A 179 -9.55 1.61 -15.25
CA VAL A 179 -9.32 1.77 -16.70
C VAL A 179 -8.11 2.64 -16.97
N ARG A 180 -7.91 3.72 -16.20
CA ARG A 180 -6.79 4.65 -16.39
C ARG A 180 -5.44 4.06 -15.96
N LEU A 181 -5.43 3.16 -14.98
CA LEU A 181 -4.19 2.58 -14.43
C LEU A 181 -3.66 1.40 -15.24
N TRP A 182 -4.53 0.65 -15.93
CA TRP A 182 -4.14 -0.50 -16.76
C TRP A 182 -3.94 -0.12 -18.24
N VAL A 183 -3.19 0.96 -18.49
CA VAL A 183 -2.81 1.39 -19.84
C VAL A 183 -1.37 0.97 -20.17
N PRO A 184 -1.10 0.47 -21.40
CA PRO A 184 0.25 0.05 -21.77
C PRO A 184 1.16 1.20 -22.21
N GLU A 185 0.57 2.31 -22.63
CA GLU A 185 1.25 3.48 -23.19
C GLU A 185 0.48 4.74 -22.77
N ILE A 186 1.20 5.85 -22.63
CA ILE A 186 0.65 7.17 -22.29
C ILE A 186 1.14 8.14 -23.37
N ASP A 187 0.22 8.60 -24.23
CA ASP A 187 0.54 9.48 -25.36
C ASP A 187 0.91 10.90 -24.90
N ASP A 188 0.12 11.46 -23.98
CA ASP A 188 0.32 12.77 -23.38
C ASP A 188 0.39 12.61 -21.85
N MET A 189 1.62 12.70 -21.32
CA MET A 189 1.89 12.48 -19.90
C MET A 189 1.23 13.55 -19.02
N ASP A 190 1.26 14.81 -19.41
CA ASP A 190 0.73 15.87 -18.55
C ASP A 190 -0.80 15.84 -18.52
N TYR A 191 -1.44 15.65 -19.68
CA TYR A 191 -2.89 15.45 -19.74
C TYR A 191 -3.32 14.19 -18.97
N TYR A 192 -2.63 13.07 -19.17
CA TYR A 192 -2.94 11.83 -18.46
C TYR A 192 -2.87 12.01 -16.95
N LEU A 193 -1.83 12.68 -16.46
CA LEU A 193 -1.62 12.88 -15.02
C LEU A 193 -2.63 13.86 -14.40
N GLU A 194 -3.08 14.87 -15.13
CA GLU A 194 -4.19 15.72 -14.70
C GLU A 194 -5.48 14.90 -14.56
N GLN A 195 -5.81 14.10 -15.58
CA GLN A 195 -6.98 13.24 -15.56
C GLN A 195 -6.91 12.17 -14.45
N LEU A 196 -5.72 11.62 -14.21
CA LEU A 196 -5.50 10.65 -13.14
C LEU A 196 -5.70 11.29 -11.76
N LYS A 197 -5.19 12.50 -11.53
CA LYS A 197 -5.40 13.25 -10.27
C LYS A 197 -6.88 13.47 -10.01
N ILE A 198 -7.65 13.83 -11.04
CA ILE A 198 -9.11 13.98 -10.95
C ILE A 198 -9.78 12.64 -10.60
N ALA A 199 -9.39 11.55 -11.26
CA ALA A 199 -9.96 10.23 -10.98
C ALA A 199 -9.67 9.75 -9.56
N VAL A 200 -8.45 9.99 -9.05
CA VAL A 200 -8.07 9.71 -7.66
C VAL A 200 -8.88 10.56 -6.69
N ALA A 201 -8.99 11.88 -6.93
CA ALA A 201 -9.78 12.77 -6.08
C ALA A 201 -11.26 12.35 -6.03
N ASN A 202 -11.87 12.09 -7.19
CA ASN A 202 -13.25 11.62 -7.28
C ASN A 202 -13.47 10.32 -6.50
N LEU A 203 -12.55 9.37 -6.58
CA LEU A 203 -12.65 8.12 -5.82
C LEU A 203 -12.59 8.38 -4.31
N LEU A 204 -11.66 9.23 -3.86
CA LEU A 204 -11.50 9.56 -2.45
C LEU A 204 -12.72 10.31 -1.91
N ASP A 205 -13.23 11.30 -2.65
CA ASP A 205 -14.43 12.07 -2.28
C ASP A 205 -15.66 11.16 -2.16
N VAL A 206 -15.87 10.25 -3.13
CA VAL A 206 -16.99 9.31 -3.06
C VAL A 206 -16.79 8.31 -1.91
N PHE A 207 -15.56 7.89 -1.64
CA PHE A 207 -15.29 7.05 -0.47
C PHE A 207 -15.62 7.76 0.84
N ASP A 208 -15.29 9.04 0.97
CA ASP A 208 -15.59 9.84 2.17
C ASP A 208 -17.10 9.90 2.44
N THR A 209 -17.92 9.97 1.39
CA THR A 209 -19.39 9.96 1.53
C THR A 209 -19.96 8.62 2.01
N VAL A 210 -19.28 7.51 1.74
CA VAL A 210 -19.79 6.15 1.99
C VAL A 210 -19.17 5.52 3.24
N ASP A 211 -17.86 5.69 3.44
CA ASP A 211 -17.09 5.12 4.53
C ASP A 211 -15.81 5.98 4.80
N PRO A 212 -15.97 7.12 5.49
CA PRO A 212 -14.88 8.07 5.71
C PRO A 212 -13.77 7.51 6.61
N LEU A 213 -14.09 6.56 7.49
CA LEU A 213 -13.12 5.98 8.42
C LEU A 213 -12.01 5.23 7.67
N HIS A 214 -12.33 4.56 6.57
CA HIS A 214 -11.36 3.80 5.78
C HIS A 214 -10.24 4.67 5.21
N ILE A 215 -10.53 5.92 4.83
CA ILE A 215 -9.53 6.86 4.34
C ILE A 215 -8.49 7.16 5.44
N LEU A 216 -8.93 7.30 6.69
CA LEU A 216 -8.06 7.62 7.82
C LEU A 216 -7.20 6.43 8.27
N VAL A 217 -7.72 5.21 8.19
CA VAL A 217 -7.07 4.02 8.78
C VAL A 217 -6.36 3.14 7.75
N LYS A 218 -6.63 3.30 6.45
CA LYS A 218 -5.98 2.49 5.39
C LYS A 218 -5.01 3.35 4.60
N ILE A 219 -3.71 3.14 4.85
CA ILE A 219 -2.61 3.79 4.14
C ILE A 219 -2.71 3.69 2.61
N LYS A 220 -3.34 2.64 2.08
CA LYS A 220 -3.49 2.44 0.63
C LYS A 220 -4.27 3.55 -0.06
N PHE A 221 -5.19 4.25 0.62
CA PHE A 221 -5.86 5.42 0.05
C PHE A 221 -4.92 6.61 -0.07
N HIS A 222 -4.08 6.83 0.96
CA HIS A 222 -3.03 7.84 0.90
C HIS A 222 -2.03 7.55 -0.23
N LEU A 223 -1.68 6.29 -0.46
CA LEU A 223 -0.79 5.88 -1.56
C LEU A 223 -1.34 6.26 -2.95
N LEU A 224 -2.66 6.40 -3.12
CA LEU A 224 -3.22 6.83 -4.41
C LEU A 224 -2.78 8.24 -4.81
N ALA A 225 -2.52 9.11 -3.83
CA ALA A 225 -2.08 10.48 -4.10
C ALA A 225 -0.67 10.53 -4.69
N HIS A 226 0.14 9.49 -4.52
CA HIS A 226 1.52 9.38 -5.02
C HIS A 226 1.61 8.73 -6.41
N LEU A 227 0.54 8.05 -6.87
CA LEU A 227 0.51 7.43 -8.20
C LEU A 227 0.89 8.37 -9.35
N PRO A 228 0.44 9.65 -9.39
CA PRO A 228 0.83 10.55 -10.45
C PRO A 228 2.34 10.85 -10.50
N ASP A 229 2.99 10.90 -9.35
CA ASP A 229 4.42 11.17 -9.26
C ASP A 229 5.24 9.93 -9.67
N ASP A 230 4.79 8.75 -9.25
CA ASP A 230 5.38 7.47 -9.70
C ASP A 230 5.24 7.28 -11.21
N ILE A 231 4.06 7.53 -11.78
CA ILE A 231 3.83 7.35 -13.22
C ILE A 231 4.63 8.35 -14.05
N ARG A 232 4.78 9.59 -13.58
CA ARG A 232 5.66 10.57 -14.23
C ARG A 232 7.11 10.07 -14.30
N ARG A 233 7.56 9.39 -13.26
CA ARG A 233 8.95 8.95 -13.13
C ARG A 233 9.24 7.62 -13.83
N PHE A 234 8.34 6.66 -13.70
CA PHE A 234 8.55 5.27 -14.12
C PHE A 234 7.74 4.87 -15.36
N GLY A 235 6.90 5.77 -15.88
CA GLY A 235 6.00 5.49 -16.99
C GLY A 235 4.70 4.80 -16.52
N PRO A 236 3.99 4.13 -17.43
CA PRO A 236 2.71 3.48 -17.12
C PRO A 236 2.79 2.55 -15.89
N ALA A 237 1.76 2.60 -15.04
CA ALA A 237 1.75 1.86 -13.78
C ALA A 237 1.91 0.34 -13.94
N ILE A 238 1.55 -0.19 -15.11
CA ILE A 238 1.72 -1.61 -15.43
C ILE A 238 3.21 -2.03 -15.54
N TRP A 239 4.15 -1.11 -15.73
CA TRP A 239 5.57 -1.44 -15.92
C TRP A 239 6.30 -1.73 -14.60
N PHE A 240 5.81 -1.19 -13.49
CA PHE A 240 6.39 -1.39 -12.16
C PHE A 240 5.49 -2.21 -11.22
N VAL A 241 4.59 -3.03 -11.78
CA VAL A 241 3.79 -3.96 -10.96
C VAL A 241 4.64 -5.07 -10.37
N THR A 242 4.42 -5.36 -9.10
CA THR A 242 5.14 -6.43 -8.39
C THR A 242 4.62 -7.83 -8.70
N GLU A 243 3.49 -7.95 -9.42
CA GLU A 243 2.83 -9.23 -9.75
C GLU A 243 3.76 -10.22 -10.45
N ILE A 244 4.64 -9.72 -11.34
CA ILE A 244 5.62 -10.55 -12.07
C ILE A 244 6.62 -11.16 -11.09
N TYR A 245 7.09 -10.38 -10.12
CA TYR A 245 8.05 -10.85 -9.11
C TYR A 245 7.39 -11.80 -8.11
N GLU A 246 6.13 -11.56 -7.75
CA GLU A 246 5.36 -12.43 -6.85
C GLU A 246 5.02 -13.79 -7.47
N ALA A 247 4.89 -13.88 -8.81
CA ALA A 247 4.67 -15.14 -9.51
C ALA A 247 5.80 -16.15 -9.27
N TYR A 248 7.04 -15.68 -9.05
CA TYR A 248 8.17 -16.55 -8.71
C TYR A 248 8.04 -17.20 -7.33
N ASN A 249 7.27 -16.62 -6.40
CA ASN A 249 7.01 -17.25 -5.10
C ASN A 249 6.15 -18.52 -5.21
N GLY A 250 5.45 -18.73 -6.33
CA GLY A 250 4.68 -19.96 -6.58
C GLY A 250 5.48 -21.09 -7.23
N VAL A 251 6.76 -20.84 -7.58
CA VAL A 251 7.67 -21.83 -8.18
C VAL A 251 8.49 -22.56 -7.11
N PHE A 252 8.47 -22.08 -5.86
CA PHE A 252 9.17 -22.67 -4.72
C PHE A 252 8.21 -23.32 -3.71
#